data_AF-A0A8H7F0P1-F1
#
_entry.id   AF-A0A8H7F0P1-F1
#
_cell.length_a   1.000
_cell.length_b   1.000
_cell.length_c   1.000
_cell.angle_alpha   90.00
_cell.angle_beta   90.00
_cell.angle_gamma   90.00
#
_symmetry.space_group_name_H-M   'P 1'
#
loop_
_entity.id
_entity.type
_entity.pdbx_description
1 polymer ?
#
loop_
_entity_poly.entity_id
_entity_poly.type
_entity_poly.pdbx_seq_one_letter_code
_entity_poly.pdbx_strand_id
1 'polypeptide(L)'
;MASQQPLVCTSLHLPPDSQPFLRIHEIYLHVFLPNLDALRLALEADHAIMPGATEIFAETRKVLRQELLNAAWPLHFGQEVAERYSRVLEALSERNPTHDPLYKFYLSATGAAYHSEEAQKAMSVFRDEFASAVSRVGATLDANYKMGSKSPLTSPKNMKSILEILNATDECNVLFRQCRGQFASLATRTRDKNSFDINSPSEEEIQVIGEKWQTFYYNVRGLWFYAFKIANRIQYPTMRRDELFNASEECKSRQKSPSWRTLSRRQDKREFVRSTNVLRLPTDPETIFATAALRTNAIGPLNPTEGQVASGITEFPDATPPNVPPAPKIPFWQRIF
;
A
#
# COMPACT_ATOMS: atom_id res chain seq x y z
N MET A 1 15.10 -23.55 38.53
CA MET A 1 15.43 -22.93 37.24
C MET A 1 14.12 -22.64 36.52
N ALA A 2 13.84 -21.40 36.14
CA ALA A 2 12.64 -21.09 35.37
C ALA A 2 12.79 -21.69 33.96
N SER A 3 11.88 -22.58 33.57
CA SER A 3 11.82 -23.12 32.21
C SER A 3 11.61 -21.97 31.23
N GLN A 4 12.45 -21.86 30.19
CA GLN A 4 12.23 -20.89 29.13
C GLN A 4 10.88 -21.16 28.46
N GLN A 5 9.99 -20.16 28.42
CA GLN A 5 8.70 -20.32 27.78
C GLN A 5 8.86 -20.49 26.25
N PRO A 6 8.00 -21.30 25.61
CA PRO A 6 8.01 -21.50 24.15
C PRO A 6 7.98 -20.17 23.39
N LEU A 7 8.71 -20.06 22.27
CA LEU A 7 8.72 -18.82 21.48
C LEU A 7 7.34 -18.48 20.89
N VAL A 8 6.51 -19.52 20.70
CA VAL A 8 5.07 -19.42 20.35
C VAL A 8 4.31 -18.61 21.41
N CYS A 9 4.52 -18.92 22.70
CA CYS A 9 3.81 -18.31 23.82
C CYS A 9 4.35 -16.94 24.24
N THR A 10 5.59 -16.62 23.89
CA THR A 10 6.21 -15.33 24.25
C THR A 10 6.17 -14.34 23.09
N SER A 11 6.62 -14.76 21.91
CA SER A 11 6.96 -13.84 20.82
C SER A 11 5.93 -13.81 19.69
N LEU A 12 5.15 -14.88 19.51
CA LEU A 12 4.13 -15.02 18.46
C LEU A 12 2.69 -15.18 18.98
N HIS A 13 2.48 -14.93 20.27
CA HIS A 13 1.19 -15.11 20.95
C HIS A 13 0.08 -14.18 20.46
N LEU A 14 0.40 -13.16 19.65
CA LEU A 14 -0.53 -12.24 19.01
C LEU A 14 -0.23 -12.10 17.51
N PRO A 15 -1.26 -12.07 16.65
CA PRO A 15 -1.12 -11.62 15.27
C PRO A 15 -0.85 -10.11 15.19
N PRO A 16 -0.53 -9.59 13.99
CA PRO A 16 -0.62 -8.16 13.70
C PRO A 16 -2.01 -7.59 14.05
N ASP A 17 -2.08 -6.28 14.24
CA ASP A 17 -3.36 -5.60 14.38
C ASP A 17 -4.11 -5.65 13.04
N SER A 18 -5.38 -6.06 13.06
CA SER A 18 -6.21 -6.06 11.85
C SER A 18 -6.71 -4.67 11.44
N GLN A 19 -6.74 -3.70 12.36
CA GLN A 19 -7.31 -2.37 12.10
C GLN A 19 -6.67 -1.66 10.90
N PRO A 20 -5.34 -1.65 10.71
CA PRO A 20 -4.73 -1.03 9.54
C PRO A 20 -5.24 -1.61 8.21
N PHE A 21 -5.39 -2.93 8.12
CA PHE A 21 -5.85 -3.62 6.91
C PHE A 21 -7.30 -3.27 6.58
N LEU A 22 -8.16 -3.29 7.60
CA LEU A 22 -9.57 -2.93 7.47
C LEU A 22 -9.70 -1.45 7.06
N ARG A 23 -8.93 -0.56 7.69
CA ARG A 23 -8.97 0.86 7.39
C ARG A 23 -8.47 1.19 5.99
N ILE A 24 -7.41 0.53 5.52
CA ILE A 24 -6.94 0.65 4.13
C ILE A 24 -8.06 0.24 3.15
N HIS A 25 -8.74 -0.88 3.43
CA HIS A 25 -9.85 -1.31 2.59
C HIS A 25 -11.00 -0.30 2.56
N GLU A 26 -11.36 0.28 3.72
CA GLU A 26 -12.37 1.33 3.82
C GLU A 26 -11.98 2.58 3.01
N ILE A 27 -10.72 3.03 3.09
CA ILE A 27 -10.23 4.17 2.31
C ILE A 27 -10.41 3.93 0.81
N TYR A 28 -10.04 2.74 0.34
CA TYR A 28 -10.19 2.38 -1.07
C TYR A 28 -11.66 2.45 -1.50
N LEU A 29 -12.55 1.87 -0.70
CA LEU A 29 -13.96 1.72 -1.04
C LEU A 29 -14.75 3.03 -0.88
N HIS A 30 -14.49 3.78 0.17
CA HIS A 30 -15.33 4.90 0.62
C HIS A 30 -14.72 6.26 0.35
N VAL A 31 -13.42 6.35 0.04
CA VAL A 31 -12.77 7.62 -0.31
C VAL A 31 -12.30 7.60 -1.75
N PHE A 32 -11.35 6.73 -2.10
CA PHE A 32 -10.73 6.76 -3.43
C PHE A 32 -11.74 6.51 -4.55
N LEU A 33 -12.48 5.40 -4.50
CA LEU A 33 -13.42 5.07 -5.56
C LEU A 33 -14.49 6.15 -5.80
N PRO A 34 -15.29 6.56 -4.79
CA PRO A 34 -16.37 7.52 -5.04
C PRO A 34 -15.86 8.92 -5.39
N ASN A 35 -14.77 9.40 -4.77
CA ASN A 35 -14.25 10.73 -5.06
C ASN A 35 -13.58 10.81 -6.44
N LEU A 36 -12.83 9.78 -6.85
CA LEU A 36 -12.25 9.74 -8.20
C LEU A 36 -13.34 9.63 -9.28
N ASP A 37 -14.41 8.89 -9.02
CA ASP A 37 -15.55 8.78 -9.94
C ASP A 37 -16.35 10.10 -10.02
N ALA A 38 -16.53 10.79 -8.89
CA ALA A 38 -17.18 12.10 -8.87
C ALA A 38 -16.38 13.14 -9.66
N LEU A 39 -15.06 13.17 -9.50
CA LEU A 39 -14.17 14.05 -10.27
C LEU A 39 -14.21 13.72 -11.77
N ARG A 40 -14.20 12.43 -12.13
CA ARG A 40 -14.37 11.99 -13.52
C ARG A 40 -15.67 12.53 -14.12
N LEU A 41 -16.80 12.29 -13.45
CA LEU A 41 -18.12 12.73 -13.93
C LEU A 41 -18.20 14.25 -14.07
N ALA A 42 -17.59 15.00 -13.15
CA ALA A 42 -17.53 16.45 -13.24
C ALA A 42 -16.73 16.93 -14.46
N LEU A 43 -15.62 16.26 -14.79
CA LEU A 43 -14.81 16.61 -15.96
C LEU A 43 -15.48 16.19 -17.28
N GLU A 44 -16.16 15.03 -17.29
CA GLU A 44 -16.90 14.56 -18.47
C GLU A 44 -18.09 15.46 -18.81
N ALA A 45 -18.77 16.04 -17.82
CA ALA A 45 -19.88 16.97 -18.03
C ALA A 45 -19.46 18.20 -18.86
N ASP A 46 -18.20 18.60 -18.76
CA ASP A 46 -17.63 19.76 -19.46
C ASP A 46 -16.69 19.36 -20.59
N HIS A 47 -16.70 18.10 -21.03
CA HIS A 47 -15.79 17.57 -22.04
C HIS A 47 -15.84 18.35 -23.35
N ALA A 48 -17.03 18.75 -23.80
CA ALA A 48 -17.20 19.52 -25.03
C ALA A 48 -16.54 20.91 -24.97
N ILE A 49 -16.38 21.45 -23.76
CA ILE A 49 -15.71 22.72 -23.51
C ILE A 49 -14.20 22.46 -23.31
N MET A 50 -13.84 21.31 -22.71
CA MET A 50 -12.51 21.06 -22.14
C MET A 50 -12.00 19.62 -22.34
N PRO A 51 -11.72 19.22 -23.58
CA PRO A 51 -11.27 17.86 -23.86
C PRO A 51 -9.92 17.53 -23.18
N GLY A 52 -8.99 18.49 -23.14
CA GLY A 52 -7.67 18.30 -22.52
C GLY A 52 -7.70 18.02 -21.01
N ALA A 53 -8.66 18.61 -20.28
CA ALA A 53 -8.85 18.32 -18.86
C ALA A 53 -9.31 16.87 -18.61
N THR A 54 -10.19 16.38 -19.48
CA THR A 54 -10.67 14.99 -19.43
C THR A 54 -9.53 14.02 -19.74
N GLU A 55 -8.71 14.33 -20.75
CA GLU A 55 -7.56 13.51 -21.15
C GLU A 55 -6.51 13.40 -20.05
N ILE A 56 -6.11 14.53 -19.45
CA ILE A 56 -5.17 14.55 -18.32
C ILE A 56 -5.67 13.63 -17.20
N PHE A 57 -6.93 13.76 -16.82
CA PHE A 57 -7.49 12.97 -15.72
C PHE A 57 -7.63 11.49 -16.09
N ALA A 58 -7.96 11.17 -17.34
CA ALA A 58 -8.02 9.79 -17.82
C ALA A 58 -6.65 9.09 -17.74
N GLU A 59 -5.57 9.75 -18.16
CA GLU A 59 -4.22 9.22 -18.05
C GLU A 59 -3.79 9.08 -16.59
N THR A 60 -4.07 10.07 -15.74
CA THR A 60 -3.79 9.99 -14.30
C THR A 60 -4.47 8.78 -13.68
N ARG A 61 -5.74 8.48 -14.00
CA ARG A 61 -6.43 7.30 -13.45
C ARG A 61 -5.75 5.97 -13.78
N LYS A 62 -5.04 5.86 -14.91
CA LYS A 62 -4.24 4.67 -15.23
C LYS A 62 -3.08 4.50 -14.25
N VAL A 63 -2.37 5.59 -13.98
CA VAL A 63 -1.26 5.62 -13.02
C VAL A 63 -1.77 5.34 -11.61
N LEU A 64 -2.83 6.03 -11.18
CA LEU A 64 -3.43 5.81 -9.85
C LEU A 64 -3.88 4.37 -9.65
N ARG A 65 -4.49 3.74 -10.67
CA ARG A 65 -4.81 2.31 -10.61
C ARG A 65 -3.56 1.48 -10.34
N GLN A 66 -2.48 1.69 -11.12
CA GLN A 66 -1.28 0.88 -10.99
C GLN A 66 -0.69 0.99 -9.57
N GLU A 67 -0.66 2.20 -9.01
CA GLU A 67 -0.16 2.40 -7.66
C GLU A 67 -1.07 1.79 -6.58
N LEU A 68 -2.38 1.79 -6.77
CA LEU A 68 -3.29 1.07 -5.87
C LEU A 68 -3.13 -0.45 -5.97
N LEU A 69 -2.79 -0.99 -7.14
CA LEU A 69 -2.46 -2.41 -7.29
C LEU A 69 -1.16 -2.74 -6.54
N ASN A 70 -0.14 -1.90 -6.69
CA ASN A 70 1.14 -2.05 -5.97
C ASN A 70 0.91 -2.00 -4.44
N ALA A 71 0.05 -1.10 -3.97
CA ALA A 71 -0.30 -0.95 -2.56
C ALA A 71 -1.30 -1.98 -2.02
N ALA A 72 -1.88 -2.85 -2.85
CA ALA A 72 -2.76 -3.93 -2.41
C ALA A 72 -2.01 -5.16 -1.88
N TRP A 73 -0.73 -5.33 -2.25
CA TRP A 73 0.08 -6.49 -1.86
C TRP A 73 0.21 -6.74 -0.35
N PRO A 74 0.38 -5.72 0.52
CA PRO A 74 0.38 -5.93 1.96
C PRO A 74 -0.87 -6.64 2.49
N LEU A 75 -2.04 -6.42 1.86
CA LEU A 75 -3.28 -7.09 2.24
C LEU A 75 -3.23 -8.59 1.90
N HIS A 76 -2.59 -8.95 0.79
CA HIS A 76 -2.39 -10.36 0.41
C HIS A 76 -1.44 -11.04 1.40
N PHE A 77 -0.30 -10.41 1.69
CA PHE A 77 0.67 -10.95 2.63
C PHE A 77 0.14 -11.02 4.07
N GLY A 78 -0.74 -10.10 4.49
CA GLY A 78 -1.42 -10.24 5.79
C GLY A 78 -2.22 -11.54 5.89
N GLN A 79 -2.96 -11.90 4.84
CA GLN A 79 -3.64 -13.19 4.77
C GLN A 79 -2.63 -14.35 4.75
N GLU A 80 -1.59 -14.28 3.91
CA GLU A 80 -0.62 -15.36 3.78
C GLU A 80 0.14 -15.63 5.09
N VAL A 81 0.57 -14.60 5.81
CA VAL A 81 1.26 -14.73 7.10
C VAL A 81 0.39 -15.50 8.11
N ALA A 82 -0.91 -15.24 8.14
CA ALA A 82 -1.83 -15.97 9.02
C ALA A 82 -1.99 -17.44 8.59
N GLU A 83 -2.09 -17.72 7.29
CA GLU A 83 -2.13 -19.10 6.74
C GLU A 83 -0.83 -19.87 6.99
N ARG A 84 0.33 -19.21 6.94
CA ARG A 84 1.60 -19.86 7.29
C ARG A 84 1.67 -20.15 8.78
N TYR A 85 1.20 -19.23 9.61
CA TYR A 85 1.23 -19.43 11.06
C TYR A 85 0.30 -20.56 11.52
N SER A 86 -0.87 -20.74 10.89
CA SER A 86 -1.74 -21.87 11.20
C SER A 86 -1.05 -23.21 10.99
N ARG A 87 -0.18 -23.33 9.97
CA ARG A 87 0.62 -24.55 9.73
C ARG A 87 1.70 -24.77 10.79
N VAL A 88 2.21 -23.70 11.39
CA VAL A 88 3.13 -23.80 12.54
C VAL A 88 2.37 -24.39 13.73
N LEU A 89 1.16 -23.91 14.01
CA LEU A 89 0.33 -24.40 15.10
C LEU A 89 -0.11 -25.86 14.88
N GLU A 90 -0.47 -26.23 13.65
CA GLU A 90 -0.78 -27.60 13.26
C GLU A 90 0.40 -28.54 13.53
N ALA A 91 1.60 -28.18 13.06
CA ALA A 91 2.81 -28.96 13.31
C ALA A 91 3.09 -29.13 14.82
N LEU A 92 2.86 -28.08 15.63
CA LEU A 92 3.02 -28.14 17.08
C LEU A 92 2.02 -29.10 17.75
N SER A 93 0.74 -29.01 17.39
CA SER A 93 -0.32 -29.89 17.91
C SER A 93 -0.06 -31.36 17.56
N GLU A 94 0.41 -31.62 16.34
CA GLU A 94 0.78 -32.96 15.87
C GLU A 94 2.15 -33.45 16.39
N ARG A 95 2.89 -32.61 17.12
CA ARG A 95 4.27 -32.87 17.58
C ARG A 95 5.24 -33.17 16.42
N ASN A 96 4.97 -32.58 15.26
CA ASN A 96 5.81 -32.63 14.08
C ASN A 96 6.91 -31.56 14.12
N PRO A 97 8.03 -31.74 13.39
CA PRO A 97 9.08 -30.73 13.30
C PRO A 97 8.56 -29.38 12.76
N THR A 98 8.87 -28.29 13.45
CA THR A 98 8.32 -26.96 13.13
C THR A 98 9.21 -26.15 12.17
N HIS A 99 10.43 -26.61 11.89
CA HIS A 99 11.44 -25.86 11.15
C HIS A 99 10.99 -25.39 9.75
N ASP A 100 10.35 -26.25 8.95
CA ASP A 100 9.86 -25.87 7.62
C ASP A 100 8.64 -24.91 7.67
N PRO A 101 7.58 -25.19 8.45
CA PRO A 101 6.49 -24.24 8.66
C PRO A 101 6.96 -22.86 9.16
N LEU A 102 7.88 -22.83 10.14
CA LEU A 102 8.44 -21.60 10.68
C LEU A 102 9.26 -20.83 9.66
N TYR A 103 10.04 -21.54 8.84
CA TYR A 103 10.80 -20.90 7.77
C TYR A 103 9.86 -20.24 6.74
N LYS A 104 8.77 -20.92 6.36
CA LYS A 104 7.75 -20.35 5.47
C LYS A 104 7.05 -19.15 6.09
N PHE A 105 6.69 -19.23 7.37
CA PHE A 105 6.15 -18.09 8.12
C PHE A 105 7.11 -16.88 8.12
N TYR A 106 8.38 -17.12 8.42
CA TYR A 106 9.43 -16.10 8.39
C TYR A 106 9.55 -15.43 7.02
N LEU A 107 9.54 -16.22 5.93
CA LEU A 107 9.58 -15.68 4.57
C LEU A 107 8.37 -14.81 4.28
N SER A 108 7.16 -15.26 4.61
CA SER A 108 5.94 -14.48 4.39
C SER A 108 5.95 -13.18 5.23
N ALA A 109 6.42 -13.22 6.48
CA ALA A 109 6.53 -12.02 7.32
C ALA A 109 7.56 -11.03 6.75
N THR A 110 8.69 -11.53 6.23
CA THR A 110 9.70 -10.71 5.55
C THR A 110 9.13 -10.08 4.28
N GLY A 111 8.44 -10.86 3.45
CA GLY A 111 7.74 -10.38 2.26
C GLY A 111 6.69 -9.32 2.60
N ALA A 112 5.88 -9.54 3.64
CA ALA A 112 4.88 -8.60 4.10
C ALA A 112 5.48 -7.25 4.52
N ALA A 113 6.62 -7.27 5.22
CA ALA A 113 7.35 -6.05 5.59
C ALA A 113 7.88 -5.30 4.36
N TYR A 114 8.49 -6.02 3.41
CA TYR A 114 8.98 -5.47 2.15
C TYR A 114 7.85 -4.84 1.32
N HIS A 115 6.76 -5.57 1.10
CA HIS A 115 5.63 -5.06 0.32
C HIS A 115 4.91 -3.90 1.01
N SER A 116 4.95 -3.82 2.35
CA SER A 116 4.44 -2.65 3.08
C SER A 116 5.31 -1.40 2.88
N GLU A 117 6.60 -1.56 2.60
CA GLU A 117 7.49 -0.47 2.20
C GLU A 117 7.24 -0.05 0.75
N GLU A 118 7.10 -1.00 -0.16
CA GLU A 118 6.74 -0.70 -1.56
C GLU A 118 5.36 -0.02 -1.66
N ALA A 119 4.39 -0.42 -0.84
CA ALA A 119 3.09 0.24 -0.77
C ALA A 119 3.18 1.71 -0.32
N GLN A 120 4.11 2.07 0.57
CA GLN A 120 4.34 3.47 0.95
C GLN A 120 4.93 4.28 -0.22
N LYS A 121 5.85 3.68 -0.98
CA LYS A 121 6.38 4.31 -2.20
C LYS A 121 5.26 4.52 -3.22
N ALA A 122 4.42 3.51 -3.45
CA ALA A 122 3.27 3.59 -4.34
C ALA A 122 2.28 4.67 -3.92
N MET A 123 1.97 4.80 -2.62
CA MET A 123 1.10 5.87 -2.12
C MET A 123 1.73 7.26 -2.25
N SER A 124 3.05 7.37 -2.17
CA SER A 124 3.75 8.65 -2.43
C SER A 124 3.62 9.05 -3.90
N VAL A 125 3.86 8.12 -4.83
CA VAL A 125 3.66 8.35 -6.28
C VAL A 125 2.20 8.68 -6.59
N PHE A 126 1.26 7.92 -6.02
CA PHE A 126 -0.18 8.18 -6.16
C PHE A 126 -0.53 9.63 -5.78
N ARG A 127 -0.01 10.09 -4.63
CA ARG A 127 -0.26 11.43 -4.10
C ARG A 127 0.26 12.50 -5.06
N ASP A 128 1.50 12.37 -5.49
CA ASP A 128 2.18 13.37 -6.30
C ASP A 128 1.57 13.46 -7.70
N GLU A 129 1.26 12.32 -8.32
CA GLU A 129 0.59 12.26 -9.61
C GLU A 129 -0.83 12.82 -9.56
N PHE A 130 -1.58 12.53 -8.50
CA PHE A 130 -2.91 13.10 -8.31
C PHE A 130 -2.85 14.63 -8.12
N ALA A 131 -1.97 15.12 -7.27
CA ALA A 131 -1.79 16.56 -7.04
C ALA A 131 -1.33 17.29 -8.33
N SER A 132 -0.40 16.70 -9.06
CA SER A 132 0.07 17.19 -10.36
C SER A 132 -1.07 17.25 -11.38
N ALA A 133 -1.90 16.21 -11.46
CA ALA A 133 -3.07 16.19 -12.32
C ALA A 133 -4.07 17.29 -11.97
N VAL A 134 -4.41 17.46 -10.69
CA VAL A 134 -5.31 18.53 -10.23
C VAL A 134 -4.79 19.90 -10.65
N SER A 135 -3.48 20.16 -10.48
CA SER A 135 -2.85 21.41 -10.88
C SER A 135 -2.92 21.65 -12.39
N ARG A 136 -2.54 20.63 -13.19
CA ARG A 136 -2.60 20.72 -14.67
C ARG A 136 -4.02 20.92 -15.19
N VAL A 137 -4.99 20.23 -14.60
CA VAL A 137 -6.40 20.42 -14.95
C VAL A 137 -6.84 21.84 -14.58
N GLY A 138 -6.48 22.33 -13.39
CA GLY A 138 -6.70 23.72 -12.95
C GLY A 138 -6.16 24.75 -13.95
N ALA A 139 -4.89 24.64 -14.34
CA ALA A 139 -4.28 25.52 -15.33
C ALA A 139 -4.98 25.45 -16.70
N THR A 140 -5.42 24.25 -17.11
CA THR A 140 -6.18 24.08 -18.35
C THR A 140 -7.51 24.82 -18.26
N LEU A 141 -8.20 24.73 -17.12
CA LEU A 141 -9.48 25.41 -16.84
C LEU A 141 -9.32 26.93 -16.91
N ASP A 142 -8.30 27.48 -16.26
CA ASP A 142 -8.04 28.93 -16.23
C ASP A 142 -7.74 29.51 -17.62
N ALA A 143 -7.12 28.71 -18.51
CA ALA A 143 -6.84 29.13 -19.88
C ALA A 143 -8.09 29.16 -20.78
N ASN A 144 -9.09 28.31 -20.50
CA ASN A 144 -10.26 28.13 -21.36
C ASN A 144 -11.52 28.86 -20.85
N TYR A 145 -11.59 29.14 -19.54
CA TYR A 145 -12.68 29.90 -18.95
C TYR A 145 -12.35 31.40 -18.89
N LYS A 146 -13.34 32.27 -19.16
CA LYS A 146 -13.19 33.71 -18.89
C LYS A 146 -13.01 33.91 -17.37
N MET A 147 -12.14 34.85 -16.98
CA MET A 147 -11.97 35.28 -15.58
C MET A 147 -13.35 35.44 -14.90
N GLY A 148 -13.59 34.66 -13.84
CA GLY A 148 -14.84 34.68 -13.07
C GLY A 148 -15.85 33.57 -13.40
N SER A 149 -15.58 32.71 -14.38
CA SER A 149 -16.41 31.52 -14.64
C SER A 149 -16.12 30.45 -13.58
N LYS A 150 -17.15 29.92 -12.92
CA LYS A 150 -16.97 28.84 -11.94
C LYS A 150 -16.62 27.55 -12.67
N SER A 151 -15.37 27.11 -12.55
CA SER A 151 -14.99 25.79 -13.02
C SER A 151 -15.67 24.70 -12.16
N PRO A 152 -16.16 23.61 -12.77
CA PRO A 152 -16.69 22.46 -12.05
C PRO A 152 -15.68 21.89 -11.05
N LEU A 153 -14.39 21.85 -11.40
CA LEU A 153 -13.34 21.32 -10.53
C LEU A 153 -13.10 22.21 -9.30
N THR A 154 -13.27 23.53 -9.44
CA THR A 154 -13.14 24.48 -8.33
C THR A 154 -14.43 24.63 -7.52
N SER A 155 -15.46 23.83 -7.81
CA SER A 155 -16.64 23.77 -6.96
C SER A 155 -16.27 23.29 -5.54
N PRO A 156 -16.92 23.83 -4.48
CA PRO A 156 -16.64 23.41 -3.10
C PRO A 156 -16.71 21.89 -2.88
N LYS A 157 -17.62 21.22 -3.59
CA LYS A 157 -17.77 19.76 -3.55
C LYS A 157 -16.53 19.05 -4.10
N ASN A 158 -16.04 19.45 -5.26
CA ASN A 158 -14.90 18.79 -5.91
C ASN A 158 -13.59 19.11 -5.20
N MET A 159 -13.41 20.33 -4.68
CA MET A 159 -12.29 20.66 -3.80
C MET A 159 -12.27 19.80 -2.55
N LYS A 160 -13.44 19.56 -1.93
CA LYS A 160 -13.55 18.63 -0.80
C LYS A 160 -13.12 17.21 -1.19
N SER A 161 -13.59 16.69 -2.33
CA SER A 161 -13.19 15.36 -2.83
C SER A 161 -11.68 15.26 -3.07
N ILE A 162 -11.04 16.30 -3.63
CA ILE A 162 -9.58 16.35 -3.83
C ILE A 162 -8.85 16.27 -2.48
N LEU A 163 -9.26 17.07 -1.50
CA LEU A 163 -8.65 17.08 -0.17
C LEU A 163 -8.86 15.74 0.56
N GLU A 164 -10.04 15.14 0.46
CA GLU A 164 -10.32 13.83 1.03
C GLU A 164 -9.41 12.75 0.44
N ILE A 165 -9.17 12.75 -0.88
CA ILE A 165 -8.24 11.82 -1.52
C ILE A 165 -6.81 12.03 -1.00
N LEU A 166 -6.31 13.27 -0.98
CA LEU A 166 -4.95 13.57 -0.53
C LEU A 166 -4.72 13.14 0.92
N ASN A 167 -5.64 13.51 1.81
CA ASN A 167 -5.58 13.14 3.23
C ASN A 167 -5.64 11.62 3.42
N ALA A 168 -6.49 10.92 2.66
CA ALA A 168 -6.61 9.48 2.76
C ALA A 168 -5.36 8.75 2.19
N THR A 169 -4.66 9.33 1.22
CA THR A 169 -3.36 8.82 0.77
C THR A 169 -2.30 8.97 1.86
N ASP A 170 -2.27 10.12 2.55
CA ASP A 170 -1.38 10.34 3.69
C ASP A 170 -1.71 9.38 4.85
N GLU A 171 -2.99 9.10 5.09
CA GLU A 171 -3.44 8.10 6.06
C GLU A 171 -2.96 6.69 5.67
N CYS A 172 -3.17 6.26 4.42
CA CYS A 172 -2.66 4.98 3.90
C CYS A 172 -1.15 4.82 4.11
N ASN A 173 -0.37 5.87 3.88
CA ASN A 173 1.07 5.86 4.13
C ASN A 173 1.42 5.53 5.59
N VAL A 174 0.70 6.12 6.55
CA VAL A 174 0.88 5.82 7.97
C VAL A 174 0.48 4.38 8.28
N LEU A 175 -0.64 3.90 7.74
CA LEU A 175 -1.13 2.54 7.96
C LEU A 175 -0.15 1.49 7.40
N PHE A 176 0.38 1.68 6.20
CA PHE A 176 1.40 0.79 5.63
C PHE A 176 2.70 0.80 6.43
N ARG A 177 3.09 1.95 7.02
CA ARG A 177 4.22 2.01 7.93
C ARG A 177 4.00 1.18 9.19
N GLN A 178 2.78 1.22 9.75
CA GLN A 178 2.41 0.39 10.89
C GLN A 178 2.47 -1.11 10.53
N CYS A 179 1.88 -1.51 9.39
CA CYS A 179 1.97 -2.88 8.88
C CYS A 179 3.43 -3.34 8.74
N ARG A 180 4.29 -2.52 8.11
CA ARG A 180 5.72 -2.79 7.97
C ARG A 180 6.37 -3.08 9.32
N GLY A 181 6.13 -2.23 10.32
CA GLY A 181 6.71 -2.38 11.66
C GLY A 181 6.29 -3.68 12.34
N GLN A 182 5.00 -4.03 12.26
CA GLN A 182 4.46 -5.26 12.84
C GLN A 182 5.06 -6.51 12.17
N PHE A 183 5.10 -6.56 10.83
CA PHE A 183 5.67 -7.69 10.11
C PHE A 183 7.19 -7.81 10.26
N ALA A 184 7.93 -6.69 10.26
CA ALA A 184 9.37 -6.72 10.51
C ALA A 184 9.68 -7.24 11.92
N SER A 185 8.84 -6.93 12.91
CA SER A 185 8.97 -7.48 14.26
C SER A 185 8.77 -9.00 14.28
N LEU A 186 7.74 -9.51 13.59
CA LEU A 186 7.50 -10.94 13.45
C LEU A 186 8.67 -11.66 12.77
N ALA A 187 9.13 -11.15 11.61
CA ALA A 187 10.26 -11.72 10.88
C ALA A 187 11.54 -11.75 11.74
N THR A 188 11.81 -10.69 12.49
CA THR A 188 12.97 -10.63 13.38
C THR A 188 12.92 -11.72 14.45
N ARG A 189 11.74 -11.93 15.05
CA ARG A 189 11.53 -12.91 16.12
C ARG A 189 11.63 -14.35 15.63
N THR A 190 11.31 -14.63 14.36
CA THR A 190 11.33 -15.98 13.80
C THR A 190 12.55 -16.28 12.93
N ARG A 191 13.56 -15.40 12.97
CA ARG A 191 14.79 -15.59 12.19
C ARG A 191 15.64 -16.75 12.73
N ASP A 192 15.68 -16.92 14.04
CA ASP A 192 16.43 -18.00 14.68
C ASP A 192 15.57 -19.26 14.85
N LYS A 193 15.85 -20.24 13.99
CA LYS A 193 15.07 -21.48 13.86
C LYS A 193 15.28 -22.45 15.02
N ASN A 194 16.38 -22.33 15.76
CA ASN A 194 16.78 -23.32 16.76
C ASN A 194 16.09 -23.11 18.12
N SER A 195 15.32 -22.03 18.26
CA SER A 195 14.73 -21.60 19.54
C SER A 195 13.31 -22.11 19.79
N PHE A 196 12.64 -22.68 18.78
CA PHE A 196 11.22 -23.06 18.88
C PHE A 196 10.98 -24.45 19.49
N ASP A 197 11.88 -25.40 19.27
CA ASP A 197 11.66 -26.80 19.66
C ASP A 197 12.14 -27.12 21.09
N ILE A 198 12.73 -26.14 21.80
CA ILE A 198 13.35 -26.37 23.11
C ILE A 198 12.30 -26.52 24.23
N ASN A 199 11.08 -26.00 24.05
CA ASN A 199 9.94 -26.22 24.93
C ASN A 199 8.65 -26.13 24.12
N SER A 200 7.89 -27.22 24.00
CA SER A 200 6.62 -27.21 23.28
C SER A 200 5.51 -26.56 24.14
N PRO A 201 4.68 -25.68 23.57
CA PRO A 201 3.52 -25.11 24.26
C PRO A 201 2.48 -26.18 24.61
N SER A 202 1.64 -25.92 25.60
CA SER A 202 0.51 -26.81 25.91
C SER A 202 -0.56 -26.74 24.82
N GLU A 203 -1.43 -27.74 24.75
CA GLU A 203 -2.52 -27.76 23.77
C GLU A 203 -3.48 -26.57 23.95
N GLU A 204 -3.76 -26.19 25.20
CA GLU A 204 -4.58 -25.02 25.53
C GLU A 204 -3.93 -23.72 25.04
N GLU A 205 -2.60 -23.59 25.15
CA GLU A 205 -1.86 -22.44 24.64
C GLU A 205 -1.92 -22.38 23.12
N ILE A 206 -1.72 -23.51 22.44
CA ILE A 206 -1.84 -23.63 20.97
C ILE A 206 -3.25 -23.21 20.54
N GLN A 207 -4.29 -23.70 21.21
CA GLN A 207 -5.68 -23.38 20.90
C GLN A 207 -5.99 -21.89 21.06
N VAL A 208 -5.61 -21.29 22.20
CA VAL A 208 -5.87 -19.85 22.46
C VAL A 208 -5.14 -18.97 21.45
N ILE A 209 -3.90 -19.32 21.10
CA ILE A 209 -3.13 -18.57 20.10
C ILE A 209 -3.75 -18.77 18.71
N GLY A 210 -4.16 -20.00 18.38
CA GLY A 210 -4.85 -20.34 17.14
C GLY A 210 -6.12 -19.52 16.93
N GLU A 211 -6.96 -19.37 17.95
CA GLU A 211 -8.19 -18.57 17.88
C GLU A 211 -7.93 -17.10 17.53
N LYS A 212 -6.87 -16.51 18.09
CA LYS A 212 -6.48 -15.11 17.80
C LYS A 212 -6.02 -14.95 16.36
N TRP A 213 -5.12 -15.82 15.91
CA TRP A 213 -4.61 -15.80 14.55
C TRP A 213 -5.69 -16.12 13.51
N GLN A 214 -6.60 -17.01 13.83
CA GLN A 214 -7.76 -17.33 13.01
C GLN A 214 -8.71 -16.13 12.90
N THR A 215 -8.91 -15.39 13.99
CA THR A 215 -9.70 -14.15 13.97
C THR A 215 -9.05 -13.11 13.07
N PHE A 216 -7.73 -12.91 13.18
CA PHE A 216 -6.99 -12.03 12.28
C PHE A 216 -7.12 -12.47 10.82
N TYR A 217 -6.91 -13.76 10.52
CA TYR A 217 -7.10 -14.32 9.18
C TYR A 217 -8.49 -13.98 8.64
N TYR A 218 -9.54 -14.25 9.41
CA TYR A 218 -10.90 -13.98 8.97
C TYR A 218 -11.13 -12.50 8.70
N ASN A 219 -10.54 -11.58 9.48
CA ASN A 219 -10.68 -10.14 9.25
C ASN A 219 -9.99 -9.67 7.96
N VAL A 220 -8.84 -10.24 7.60
CA VAL A 220 -8.03 -9.77 6.46
C VAL A 220 -8.26 -10.59 5.18
N ARG A 221 -8.92 -11.75 5.27
CA ARG A 221 -9.15 -12.65 4.15
C ARG A 221 -9.87 -11.95 3.00
N GLY A 222 -9.25 -11.98 1.82
CA GLY A 222 -9.83 -11.47 0.58
C GLY A 222 -9.84 -9.95 0.43
N LEU A 223 -9.35 -9.17 1.42
CA LEU A 223 -9.26 -7.71 1.30
C LEU A 223 -8.45 -7.27 0.07
N TRP A 224 -7.36 -7.99 -0.22
CA TRP A 224 -6.50 -7.72 -1.39
C TRP A 224 -7.28 -7.85 -2.71
N PHE A 225 -8.15 -8.84 -2.83
CA PHE A 225 -8.96 -9.05 -4.03
C PHE A 225 -9.98 -7.93 -4.22
N TYR A 226 -10.56 -7.41 -3.13
CA TYR A 226 -11.41 -6.23 -3.20
C TYR A 226 -10.62 -4.97 -3.57
N ALA A 227 -9.43 -4.78 -3.02
CA ALA A 227 -8.55 -3.67 -3.39
C ALA A 227 -8.21 -3.70 -4.90
N PHE A 228 -7.87 -4.88 -5.44
CA PHE A 228 -7.68 -5.09 -6.88
C PHE A 228 -8.90 -4.70 -7.71
N LYS A 229 -10.09 -5.13 -7.29
CA LYS A 229 -11.35 -4.77 -7.95
C LYS A 229 -11.61 -3.27 -7.93
N ILE A 230 -11.34 -2.62 -6.81
CA ILE A 230 -11.51 -1.18 -6.65
C ILE A 230 -10.55 -0.42 -7.57
N ALA A 231 -9.26 -0.79 -7.58
CA ALA A 231 -8.26 -0.21 -8.48
C ALA A 231 -8.67 -0.34 -9.95
N ASN A 232 -9.17 -1.51 -10.35
CA ASN A 232 -9.68 -1.70 -11.72
C ASN A 232 -10.89 -0.82 -12.03
N ARG A 233 -11.83 -0.66 -11.10
CA ARG A 233 -12.99 0.25 -11.27
C ARG A 233 -12.59 1.71 -11.34
N ILE A 234 -11.52 2.09 -10.65
CA ILE A 234 -10.95 3.43 -10.74
C ILE A 234 -10.48 3.73 -12.16
N GLN A 235 -10.10 2.77 -12.99
CA GLN A 235 -9.83 3.01 -14.41
C GLN A 235 -11.06 2.75 -15.29
N TYR A 236 -11.77 1.65 -15.05
CA TYR A 236 -12.87 1.15 -15.87
C TYR A 236 -14.19 1.10 -15.07
N PRO A 237 -14.89 2.23 -14.90
CA PRO A 237 -16.06 2.32 -14.04
C PRO A 237 -17.28 1.58 -14.63
N THR A 238 -17.32 1.42 -15.96
CA THR A 238 -18.43 0.82 -16.71
C THR A 238 -18.29 -0.69 -16.96
N MET A 239 -17.15 -1.30 -16.62
CA MET A 239 -16.96 -2.74 -16.85
C MET A 239 -17.95 -3.53 -15.99
N ARG A 240 -18.85 -4.28 -16.65
CA ARG A 240 -19.80 -5.15 -15.95
C ARG A 240 -19.04 -6.21 -15.17
N ARG A 241 -19.62 -6.63 -14.04
CA ARG A 241 -19.06 -7.58 -13.07
C ARG A 241 -18.57 -8.89 -13.71
N ASP A 242 -19.09 -9.22 -14.89
CA ASP A 242 -18.87 -10.48 -15.61
C ASP A 242 -17.72 -10.40 -16.65
N GLU A 243 -17.30 -9.19 -17.07
CA GLU A 243 -16.24 -9.03 -18.10
C GLU A 243 -14.82 -9.06 -17.52
N LEU A 244 -14.67 -8.75 -16.23
CA LEU A 244 -13.38 -8.78 -15.52
C LEU A 244 -12.85 -10.21 -15.26
N PHE A 245 -13.70 -11.23 -15.39
CA PHE A 245 -13.39 -12.62 -15.03
C PHE A 245 -13.25 -13.58 -16.22
N ASN A 246 -13.68 -13.19 -17.43
CA ASN A 246 -13.56 -14.05 -18.61
C ASN A 246 -12.12 -14.22 -19.14
N ALA A 247 -11.14 -13.54 -18.56
CA ALA A 247 -9.72 -13.75 -18.87
C ALA A 247 -8.98 -14.64 -17.85
N SER A 248 -9.67 -15.11 -16.79
CA SER A 248 -9.07 -15.96 -15.76
C SER A 248 -10.15 -16.77 -15.04
N GLU A 249 -10.93 -17.55 -15.79
CA GLU A 249 -11.79 -18.58 -15.20
C GLU A 249 -11.03 -19.90 -15.03
N GLU A 250 -10.29 -20.02 -13.93
CA GLU A 250 -10.01 -21.33 -13.34
C GLU A 250 -9.80 -21.22 -11.82
N CYS A 251 -10.84 -20.78 -11.10
CA CYS A 251 -11.00 -21.13 -9.69
C CYS A 251 -12.45 -20.96 -9.24
N LYS A 252 -13.26 -22.00 -9.49
CA LYS A 252 -14.60 -22.11 -8.89
C LYS A 252 -14.46 -22.65 -7.47
N SER A 253 -14.76 -21.83 -6.47
CA SER A 253 -15.44 -22.34 -5.28
C SER A 253 -16.47 -21.32 -4.78
N ARG A 254 -17.74 -21.75 -4.80
CA ARG A 254 -18.85 -21.05 -4.14
C ARG A 254 -18.68 -21.25 -2.65
N GLN A 255 -18.38 -20.20 -1.90
CA GLN A 255 -18.57 -20.18 -0.45
C GLN A 255 -19.47 -18.99 -0.11
N LYS A 256 -20.67 -19.28 0.41
CA LYS A 256 -21.61 -18.28 0.91
C LYS A 256 -20.99 -17.64 2.16
N SER A 257 -20.39 -16.46 2.01
CA SER A 257 -19.85 -15.68 3.12
C SER A 257 -21.00 -15.01 3.89
N PRO A 258 -21.05 -15.11 5.22
CA PRO A 258 -21.94 -14.27 6.03
C PRO A 258 -21.60 -12.79 5.84
N SER A 259 -22.61 -11.93 5.79
CA SER A 259 -22.40 -10.49 5.62
C SER A 259 -21.63 -9.88 6.79
N TRP A 260 -20.52 -9.22 6.48
CA TRP A 260 -19.59 -8.56 7.41
C TRP A 260 -20.23 -7.62 8.44
N ARG A 261 -21.42 -7.06 8.17
CA ARG A 261 -22.16 -6.19 9.12
C ARG A 261 -22.51 -6.88 10.45
N THR A 262 -22.47 -8.21 10.49
CA THR A 262 -22.84 -8.98 11.69
C THR A 262 -21.68 -9.16 12.68
N LEU A 263 -20.42 -9.02 12.22
CA LEU A 263 -19.23 -9.24 13.05
C LEU A 263 -18.75 -7.97 13.77
N SER A 264 -18.81 -6.81 13.10
CA SER A 264 -18.37 -5.53 13.69
C SER A 264 -19.18 -5.11 14.93
N ARG A 265 -20.45 -5.55 15.02
CA ARG A 265 -21.33 -5.19 16.14
C ARG A 265 -20.92 -5.79 17.49
N ARG A 266 -19.95 -6.70 17.53
CA ARG A 266 -19.44 -7.32 18.77
C ARG A 266 -18.19 -6.65 19.36
N GLN A 267 -17.45 -5.83 18.59
CA GLN A 267 -16.27 -5.11 19.09
C GLN A 267 -16.57 -3.68 19.56
N ASP A 268 -17.71 -3.10 19.17
CA ASP A 268 -18.08 -1.69 19.40
C ASP A 268 -18.36 -1.26 20.86
N LYS A 269 -18.13 -2.12 21.87
CA LYS A 269 -18.53 -1.82 23.27
C LYS A 269 -17.40 -1.56 24.25
N ARG A 270 -16.12 -1.59 23.83
CA ARG A 270 -15.03 -1.17 24.71
C ARG A 270 -14.08 -0.28 23.93
N GLU A 271 -13.92 0.94 24.45
CA GLU A 271 -12.90 1.93 24.10
C GLU A 271 -13.21 2.86 22.91
N PHE A 272 -14.12 3.81 23.15
CA PHE A 272 -14.17 5.08 22.43
C PHE A 272 -14.13 6.24 23.43
N VAL A 273 -13.02 6.37 24.16
CA VAL A 273 -12.72 7.58 24.95
C VAL A 273 -11.22 7.86 24.87
N ARG A 274 -10.82 8.62 23.83
CA ARG A 274 -9.76 9.66 23.79
C ARG A 274 -9.14 9.74 22.41
N SER A 275 -9.60 10.70 21.61
CA SER A 275 -8.69 11.63 20.91
C SER A 275 -9.53 12.78 20.36
N THR A 276 -9.57 13.87 21.10
CA THR A 276 -10.05 15.17 20.61
C THR A 276 -8.90 16.14 20.71
N ASN A 277 -8.73 16.92 19.62
CA ASN A 277 -7.93 18.15 19.48
C ASN A 277 -6.45 17.88 19.15
N VAL A 278 -5.78 18.49 18.16
CA VAL A 278 -6.02 19.68 17.32
C VAL A 278 -5.19 19.52 16.04
N LEU A 279 -5.78 19.70 14.86
CA LEU A 279 -5.07 20.32 13.72
C LEU A 279 -6.02 21.35 13.11
N ARG A 280 -5.68 22.62 13.29
CA ARG A 280 -6.40 23.75 12.70
C ARG A 280 -6.30 23.68 11.18
N LEU A 281 -7.45 23.77 10.53
CA LEU A 281 -7.60 23.97 9.09
C LEU A 281 -7.14 25.40 8.73
N PRO A 282 -6.38 25.62 7.65
CA PRO A 282 -6.25 26.94 7.07
C PRO A 282 -7.55 27.32 6.36
N THR A 283 -8.11 28.47 6.73
CA THR A 283 -9.41 28.97 6.27
C THR A 283 -9.28 29.80 4.99
N ASP A 284 -8.56 29.32 3.97
CA ASP A 284 -8.55 30.02 2.69
C ASP A 284 -8.26 29.11 1.48
N PRO A 285 -9.21 28.88 0.57
CA PRO A 285 -9.03 28.02 -0.60
C PRO A 285 -8.09 28.60 -1.67
N GLU A 286 -7.79 29.91 -1.65
CA GLU A 286 -6.92 30.55 -2.66
C GLU A 286 -5.41 30.34 -2.41
N THR A 287 -4.99 30.02 -1.18
CA THR A 287 -3.55 29.83 -0.86
C THR A 287 -2.99 28.46 -1.25
N ILE A 288 -3.85 27.49 -1.57
CA ILE A 288 -3.46 26.11 -1.91
C ILE A 288 -2.81 26.03 -3.30
N PHE A 289 -3.24 26.88 -4.25
CA PHE A 289 -2.63 26.94 -5.59
C PHE A 289 -1.29 27.68 -5.61
N ALA A 290 -1.08 28.64 -4.69
CA ALA A 290 0.16 29.41 -4.62
C ALA A 290 1.35 28.60 -4.07
N THR A 291 1.11 27.60 -3.21
CA THR A 291 2.20 26.82 -2.60
C THR A 291 2.76 25.73 -3.51
N ALA A 292 1.99 25.25 -4.50
CA ALA A 292 2.48 24.30 -5.50
C ALA A 292 3.35 24.96 -6.59
N ALA A 293 3.18 26.26 -6.85
CA ALA A 293 3.87 26.99 -7.91
C ALA A 293 5.27 27.54 -7.52
N LEU A 294 5.64 27.53 -6.22
CA LEU A 294 6.83 28.21 -5.71
C LEU A 294 8.06 27.32 -5.48
N ARG A 295 8.08 26.07 -5.97
CA ARG A 295 9.24 25.15 -5.81
C ARG A 295 10.06 24.85 -7.06
N THR A 296 9.84 25.57 -8.14
CA THR A 296 10.69 25.50 -9.33
C THR A 296 11.04 26.91 -9.75
N ASN A 297 12.17 27.44 -9.26
CA ASN A 297 13.06 28.41 -9.92
C ASN A 297 14.02 29.04 -8.89
N ALA A 298 15.24 28.52 -8.79
CA ALA A 298 16.44 29.29 -8.40
C ALA A 298 17.71 28.41 -8.48
N ILE A 299 18.24 28.18 -9.68
CA ILE A 299 19.68 27.95 -9.85
C ILE A 299 20.13 28.74 -11.09
N GLY A 300 20.75 29.89 -10.85
CA GLY A 300 21.60 30.59 -11.81
C GLY A 300 23.07 30.27 -11.54
N PRO A 301 23.95 30.31 -12.56
CA PRO A 301 25.30 29.76 -12.48
C PRO A 301 26.31 30.78 -11.93
N LEU A 302 27.32 30.29 -11.20
CA LEU A 302 28.54 31.04 -10.91
C LEU A 302 29.76 30.19 -11.29
N ASN A 303 30.51 30.70 -12.28
CA ASN A 303 31.93 30.38 -12.47
C ASN A 303 32.74 30.86 -11.25
N PRO A 304 33.90 30.24 -10.99
CA PRO A 304 35.12 30.97 -11.30
C PRO A 304 36.29 30.13 -11.84
N THR A 305 37.19 30.87 -12.47
CA THR A 305 38.45 30.48 -13.10
C THR A 305 39.60 30.32 -12.08
N GLU A 306 40.63 29.57 -12.51
CA GLU A 306 42.06 29.65 -12.15
C GLU A 306 42.63 28.91 -10.92
N GLY A 307 43.70 28.13 -11.18
CA GLY A 307 44.59 27.53 -10.19
C GLY A 307 45.34 26.27 -10.66
N GLN A 308 46.34 26.42 -11.54
CA GLN A 308 47.39 25.41 -11.78
C GLN A 308 48.39 25.39 -10.61
N VAL A 309 48.85 24.20 -10.15
CA VAL A 309 50.28 23.85 -9.91
C VAL A 309 50.42 22.30 -9.93
N ALA A 310 51.53 21.83 -10.49
CA ALA A 310 51.88 20.46 -10.85
C ALA A 310 52.52 19.58 -9.75
N SER A 311 52.42 18.26 -9.94
CA SER A 311 53.38 17.16 -9.62
C SER A 311 52.58 15.86 -9.55
N GLY A 312 52.95 14.68 -10.04
CA GLY A 312 54.16 14.17 -10.66
C GLY A 312 54.11 12.63 -10.50
N ILE A 313 54.54 11.90 -11.54
CA ILE A 313 55.09 10.53 -11.54
C ILE A 313 54.14 9.36 -11.14
N THR A 314 53.84 8.45 -12.08
CA THR A 314 54.55 7.16 -12.33
C THR A 314 53.61 6.17 -13.06
N GLU A 315 54.15 5.57 -14.11
CA GLU A 315 53.58 4.50 -14.93
C GLU A 315 53.36 3.20 -14.16
N PHE A 316 52.29 2.47 -14.48
CA PHE A 316 52.31 1.01 -14.67
C PHE A 316 51.10 0.61 -15.55
N PRO A 317 51.30 -0.13 -16.66
CA PRO A 317 50.22 -0.68 -17.45
C PRO A 317 49.92 -2.10 -16.99
N ASP A 318 48.65 -2.47 -16.81
CA ASP A 318 48.33 -3.89 -16.85
C ASP A 318 46.90 -4.22 -17.32
N ALA A 319 46.88 -5.25 -18.17
CA ALA A 319 45.81 -6.17 -18.52
C ALA A 319 44.43 -5.64 -18.94
N THR A 320 44.23 -5.59 -20.26
CA THR A 320 42.92 -5.74 -20.92
C THR A 320 42.40 -7.18 -20.75
N PRO A 321 41.20 -7.43 -20.19
CA PRO A 321 40.51 -8.70 -20.34
C PRO A 321 39.55 -8.67 -21.54
N PRO A 322 39.24 -9.83 -22.14
CA PRO A 322 38.53 -9.92 -23.40
C PRO A 322 37.04 -9.60 -23.28
N ASN A 323 36.53 -8.95 -24.33
CA ASN A 323 35.11 -8.69 -24.58
C ASN A 323 34.26 -9.97 -24.50
N VAL A 324 33.59 -10.17 -23.37
CA VAL A 324 32.45 -11.08 -23.25
C VAL A 324 31.17 -10.24 -23.34
N PRO A 325 30.27 -10.50 -24.29
CA PRO A 325 29.01 -9.76 -24.39
C PRO A 325 28.16 -10.01 -23.13
N PRO A 326 27.51 -8.97 -22.56
CA PRO A 326 26.71 -9.15 -21.36
C PRO A 326 25.51 -10.05 -21.65
N ALA A 327 25.42 -11.16 -20.92
CA ALA A 327 24.24 -12.01 -20.90
C ALA A 327 23.01 -11.17 -20.50
N PRO A 328 21.83 -11.42 -21.10
CA PRO A 328 20.63 -10.64 -20.81
C PRO A 328 20.26 -10.78 -19.33
N LYS A 329 20.08 -9.64 -18.66
CA LYS A 329 19.56 -9.55 -17.29
C LYS A 329 18.12 -10.06 -17.29
N ILE A 330 17.96 -11.34 -16.97
CA ILE A 330 16.65 -11.93 -16.67
C ILE A 330 16.16 -11.32 -15.34
N PRO A 331 14.97 -10.69 -15.31
CA PRO A 331 14.38 -10.18 -14.07
C PRO A 331 14.19 -11.30 -13.05
N PHE A 332 14.50 -11.02 -11.78
CA PHE A 332 14.42 -11.97 -10.66
C PHE A 332 13.06 -12.72 -10.56
N TRP A 333 11.98 -12.10 -11.02
CA TRP A 333 10.63 -12.66 -11.05
C TRP A 333 10.47 -13.90 -11.94
N GLN A 334 11.37 -14.16 -12.90
CA GLN A 334 11.35 -15.37 -13.75
C GLN A 334 12.10 -16.58 -13.14
N ARG A 335 12.67 -16.46 -11.94
CA ARG A 335 13.34 -17.59 -11.25
C ARG A 335 12.48 -18.28 -10.18
N ILE A 336 11.26 -17.82 -9.96
CA ILE A 336 10.39 -18.28 -8.85
C ILE A 336 9.04 -18.85 -9.35
N PHE A 337 8.85 -18.98 -10.67
CA PHE A 337 7.69 -19.66 -11.25
C PHE A 337 8.11 -20.79 -12.16
#